data_AF-B5ILM7-F1
#
_entry.id   AF-B5ILM7-F1
#
_cell.length_a   1.000
_cell.length_b   1.000
_cell.length_c   1.000
_cell.angle_alpha   90.00
_cell.angle_beta   90.00
_cell.angle_gamma   90.00
#
_symmetry.space_group_name_H-M   'P 1'
#
loop_
_entity.id
_entity.type
_entity.pdbx_description
1 polymer ?
#
loop_
_entity_poly.entity_id
_entity_poly.type
_entity_poly.pdbx_seq_one_letter_code
_entity_poly.pdbx_strand_id
1 'polypeptide(L)'
;MAAKRSTAHAAATQADPMHDQSGQVPMSDWLAAASAQGIKPEQALAIIGLGLMQKMAGSSEDLPWVWNEVEDGGSADLSALRQRLELVNLALQTGAPLSTAEVTVLLGARPGAPVVERGGLRARRLSRNVWKLTKADSSSSTFNDGFRRRL
;
A
#
# COMPACT_ATOMS: atom_id res chain seq x y z
N MET A 1 60.89 -25.62 29.70
CA MET A 1 59.54 -25.39 29.12
C MET A 1 59.13 -23.97 29.51
N ALA A 2 59.30 -23.00 28.60
CA ALA A 2 58.21 -22.44 27.78
C ALA A 2 57.11 -21.80 28.65
N ALA A 3 57.14 -20.47 28.85
CA ALA A 3 56.37 -19.48 28.07
C ALA A 3 54.85 -19.66 28.28
N LYS A 4 54.03 -18.69 28.72
CA LYS A 4 54.01 -17.25 28.48
C LYS A 4 53.06 -16.62 29.52
N ARG A 5 53.43 -15.45 30.04
CA ARG A 5 52.51 -14.51 30.72
C ARG A 5 51.47 -14.03 29.71
N SER A 6 50.18 -14.06 30.06
CA SER A 6 49.13 -13.31 29.37
C SER A 6 48.44 -12.40 30.38
N THR A 7 48.79 -11.13 30.29
CA THR A 7 48.18 -9.98 30.93
C THR A 7 46.83 -9.70 30.26
N ALA A 8 45.75 -9.74 31.04
CA ALA A 8 44.44 -9.28 30.61
C ALA A 8 44.42 -7.74 30.61
N HIS A 9 44.41 -7.14 29.42
CA HIS A 9 43.98 -5.76 29.21
C HIS A 9 42.61 -5.80 28.54
N ALA A 10 41.55 -5.76 29.35
CA ALA A 10 40.21 -5.43 28.88
C ALA A 10 40.17 -3.91 28.68
N ALA A 11 40.34 -3.51 27.42
CA ALA A 11 40.26 -2.13 26.98
C ALA A 11 38.82 -1.63 27.09
N ALA A 12 38.72 -0.36 27.51
CA ALA A 12 37.49 0.40 27.69
C ALA A 12 36.62 0.39 26.42
N THR A 13 35.34 0.04 26.61
CA THR A 13 34.26 0.32 25.66
C THR A 13 34.11 1.83 25.54
N GLN A 14 34.76 2.40 24.53
CA GLN A 14 34.62 3.80 24.16
C GLN A 14 33.46 3.91 23.17
N ALA A 15 32.57 4.86 23.47
CA ALA A 15 31.29 5.09 22.83
C ALA A 15 31.37 5.18 21.31
N ASP A 16 30.52 4.40 20.66
CA ASP A 16 30.18 4.52 19.24
C ASP A 16 29.23 5.74 19.10
N PRO A 17 29.58 6.80 18.36
CA PRO A 17 28.66 7.89 18.10
C PRO A 17 27.64 7.46 17.04
N MET A 18 26.41 7.28 17.54
CA MET A 18 25.14 7.35 16.81
C MET A 18 25.24 8.08 15.46
N HIS A 19 25.28 7.33 14.36
CA HIS A 19 24.90 7.85 13.05
C HIS A 19 23.41 7.59 12.84
N ASP A 20 22.59 8.51 13.34
CA ASP A 20 21.22 8.68 12.87
C ASP A 20 21.27 9.68 11.69
N GLN A 21 21.53 9.16 10.49
CA GLN A 21 21.36 9.91 9.25
C GLN A 21 20.12 9.37 8.54
N SER A 22 18.98 9.92 8.96
CA SER A 22 17.80 10.07 8.11
C SER A 22 18.23 10.59 6.73
N GLY A 23 17.62 10.05 5.67
CA GLY A 23 17.93 10.31 4.27
C GLY A 23 17.61 11.73 3.80
N GLN A 24 18.27 12.73 4.37
CA GLN A 24 18.33 14.08 3.86
C GLN A 24 19.63 14.23 3.07
N VAL A 25 19.50 14.22 1.75
CA VAL A 25 20.56 14.69 0.85
C VAL A 25 20.96 16.09 1.31
N PRO A 26 22.24 16.36 1.61
CA PRO A 26 22.66 17.67 2.08
C PRO A 26 22.32 18.70 0.99
N MET A 27 21.72 19.82 1.40
CA MET A 27 21.15 20.83 0.50
C MET A 27 22.14 21.34 -0.56
N SER A 28 23.44 21.26 -0.28
CA SER A 28 24.53 21.53 -1.22
C SER A 28 24.51 20.63 -2.45
N ASP A 29 24.25 19.33 -2.27
CA ASP A 29 24.32 18.34 -3.35
C ASP A 29 23.07 18.44 -4.24
N TRP A 30 21.92 18.79 -3.65
CA TRP A 30 20.71 19.11 -4.39
C TRP A 30 20.86 20.39 -5.23
N LEU A 31 21.46 21.44 -4.67
CA LEU A 31 21.74 22.68 -5.41
C LEU A 31 22.74 22.45 -6.55
N ALA A 32 23.76 21.60 -6.34
CA ALA A 32 24.68 21.20 -7.39
C ALA A 32 23.98 20.43 -8.52
N ALA A 33 23.07 19.50 -8.19
CA ALA A 33 22.28 18.78 -9.18
C ALA A 33 21.28 19.69 -9.93
N ALA A 34 20.64 20.64 -9.24
CA ALA A 34 19.70 21.59 -9.82
C ALA A 34 20.40 22.60 -10.76
N SER A 35 21.58 23.08 -10.37
CA SER A 35 22.40 23.96 -11.21
C SER A 35 22.93 23.23 -12.46
N ALA A 36 23.29 21.95 -12.36
CA ALA A 36 23.62 21.10 -13.51
C ALA A 36 22.42 20.93 -14.49
N GLN A 37 21.19 21.04 -13.98
CA GLN A 37 19.96 21.05 -14.78
C GLN A 37 19.58 22.46 -15.30
N GLY A 38 20.45 23.45 -15.10
CA GLY A 38 20.26 24.82 -15.59
C GLY A 38 19.29 25.67 -14.75
N ILE A 39 18.89 25.18 -13.56
CA ILE A 39 18.03 25.93 -12.65
C ILE A 39 18.89 26.99 -11.95
N LYS A 40 18.56 28.26 -12.18
CA LYS A 40 19.26 29.36 -11.53
C LYS A 40 18.95 29.35 -10.02
N PRO A 41 19.93 29.65 -9.15
CA PRO A 41 19.73 29.60 -7.70
C PRO A 41 18.59 30.51 -7.23
N GLU A 42 18.34 31.62 -7.91
CA GLU A 42 17.22 32.53 -7.64
C GLU A 42 15.85 31.89 -7.94
N GLN A 43 15.78 31.01 -8.94
CA GLN A 43 14.56 30.26 -9.28
C GLN A 43 14.29 29.15 -8.28
N ALA A 44 15.34 28.45 -7.83
CA ALA A 44 15.23 27.47 -6.76
C ALA A 44 14.75 28.13 -5.46
N LEU A 45 15.31 29.29 -5.11
CA LEU A 45 14.88 30.06 -3.94
C LEU A 45 13.45 30.59 -4.09
N ALA A 46 13.03 30.98 -5.29
CA ALA A 46 11.64 31.37 -5.57
C ALA A 46 10.66 30.20 -5.39
N ILE A 47 11.01 28.99 -5.85
CA ILE A 47 10.18 27.78 -5.69
C ILE A 47 10.08 27.39 -4.20
N ILE A 48 11.20 27.44 -3.48
CA ILE A 48 11.25 27.15 -2.04
C ILE A 48 10.46 28.20 -1.25
N GLY A 49 10.59 29.49 -1.63
CA GLY A 49 9.84 30.59 -1.03
C GLY A 49 8.34 30.46 -1.27
N LEU A 50 7.92 30.03 -2.46
CA LEU A 50 6.53 29.78 -2.79
C LEU A 50 5.96 28.60 -1.99
N GLY A 51 6.72 27.51 -1.87
CA GLY A 51 6.32 26.34 -1.05
C GLY A 51 6.23 26.66 0.45
N LEU A 52 7.15 27.49 0.97
CA LEU A 52 7.10 27.96 2.36
C LEU A 52 5.94 28.93 2.59
N MET A 53 5.65 29.83 1.65
CA MET A 53 4.48 30.70 1.71
C MET A 53 3.19 29.88 1.67
N GLN A 54 3.08 28.87 0.82
CA GLN A 54 1.91 27.98 0.77
C GLN A 54 1.71 27.21 2.08
N LYS A 55 2.82 26.81 2.73
CA LYS A 55 2.82 26.15 4.05
C LYS A 55 2.49 27.11 5.20
N MET A 56 2.98 28.35 5.18
CA MET A 56 2.72 29.36 6.22
C MET A 56 1.38 30.07 6.04
N ALA A 57 0.86 30.16 4.81
CA ALA A 57 -0.42 30.76 4.48
C ALA A 57 -1.62 29.92 4.94
N GLY A 58 -1.40 28.80 5.66
CA GLY A 58 -2.50 28.03 6.24
C GLY A 58 -3.51 27.58 5.19
N SER A 59 -3.08 27.30 3.95
CA SER A 59 -3.92 26.69 2.92
C SER A 59 -4.24 25.22 3.22
N SER A 60 -4.39 24.88 4.51
CA SER A 60 -5.19 23.76 4.99
C SER A 60 -6.60 24.23 5.40
N GLU A 61 -6.99 25.47 5.12
CA GLU A 61 -8.40 25.86 5.13
C GLU A 61 -9.05 25.41 3.81
N ASP A 62 -9.85 24.35 3.94
CA ASP A 62 -11.05 24.04 3.17
C ASP A 62 -10.92 23.64 1.70
N LEU A 63 -10.33 22.46 1.46
CA LEU A 63 -10.89 21.55 0.45
C LEU A 63 -11.72 20.48 1.15
N PRO A 64 -13.05 20.38 0.92
CA PRO A 64 -13.95 19.55 1.73
C PRO A 64 -13.83 18.03 1.51
N TRP A 65 -12.83 17.56 0.76
CA TRP A 65 -12.65 16.15 0.40
C TRP A 65 -11.27 15.89 -0.22
N VAL A 66 -10.21 16.26 0.49
CA VAL A 66 -8.89 15.67 0.19
C VAL A 66 -8.89 14.27 0.79
N TRP A 67 -8.99 13.27 -0.09
CA TRP A 67 -8.82 11.85 0.26
C TRP A 67 -7.49 11.71 0.98
N ASN A 68 -7.56 11.44 2.28
CA ASN A 68 -6.37 11.20 3.07
C ASN A 68 -5.92 9.78 2.73
N GLU A 69 -4.97 9.64 1.80
CA GLU A 69 -4.47 8.34 1.32
C GLU A 69 -4.05 7.40 2.46
N VAL A 70 -3.69 7.95 3.63
CA VAL A 70 -3.30 7.20 4.82
C VAL A 70 -4.51 6.67 5.61
N GLU A 71 -5.63 7.42 5.65
CA GLU A 71 -6.85 7.04 6.38
C GLU A 71 -7.83 6.25 5.51
N ASP A 72 -7.83 6.45 4.19
CA ASP A 72 -8.80 5.85 3.25
C ASP A 72 -8.37 4.51 2.64
N GLY A 73 -7.24 3.94 3.06
CA GLY A 73 -6.85 2.56 2.68
C GLY A 73 -5.45 2.38 2.10
N GLY A 74 -4.57 3.37 2.24
CA GLY A 74 -3.19 3.31 1.75
C GLY A 74 -3.08 3.44 0.23
N SER A 75 -1.83 3.56 -0.25
CA SER A 75 -1.55 3.48 -1.68
C SER A 75 -1.78 2.05 -2.18
N ALA A 76 -2.64 1.90 -3.19
CA ALA A 76 -2.92 0.60 -3.81
C ALA A 76 -1.88 0.26 -4.88
N ASP A 77 -1.32 -0.95 -4.83
CA ASP A 77 -0.47 -1.46 -5.92
C ASP A 77 -1.32 -1.80 -7.15
N LEU A 78 -1.27 -0.91 -8.15
CA LEU A 78 -2.03 -1.04 -9.40
C LEU A 78 -1.58 -2.25 -10.24
N SER A 79 -0.32 -2.66 -10.13
CA SER A 79 0.21 -3.80 -10.89
C SER A 79 -0.33 -5.12 -10.35
N ALA A 80 -0.31 -5.29 -9.02
CA ALA A 80 -0.92 -6.44 -8.34
C ALA A 80 -2.44 -6.45 -8.51
N LEU A 81 -3.09 -5.29 -8.45
CA LEU A 81 -4.53 -5.16 -8.71
C LEU A 81 -4.89 -5.66 -10.11
N ARG A 82 -4.16 -5.21 -11.13
CA ARG A 82 -4.38 -5.62 -12.52
C ARG A 82 -4.25 -7.14 -12.67
N GLN A 83 -3.15 -7.71 -12.19
CA GLN A 83 -2.92 -9.16 -12.24
C GLN A 83 -4.07 -9.92 -11.56
N ARG A 84 -4.52 -9.46 -10.39
CA ARG A 84 -5.65 -10.09 -9.69
C ARG A 84 -6.92 -10.04 -10.53
N LEU A 85 -7.24 -8.92 -11.17
CA LEU A 85 -8.44 -8.78 -12.01
C LEU A 85 -8.38 -9.68 -13.26
N GLU A 86 -7.21 -9.78 -13.90
CA GLU A 86 -6.99 -10.69 -15.03
C GLU A 86 -7.19 -12.15 -14.60
N LEU A 87 -6.64 -12.55 -13.45
CA LEU A 87 -6.82 -13.90 -12.90
C LEU A 87 -8.26 -14.19 -12.48
N VAL A 88 -8.97 -13.23 -11.90
CA VAL A 88 -10.41 -13.36 -11.58
C VAL A 88 -11.19 -13.66 -12.86
N ASN A 89 -10.95 -12.89 -13.92
CA ASN A 89 -11.63 -13.11 -15.20
C ASN A 89 -11.31 -14.49 -15.78
N LEU A 90 -10.03 -14.90 -15.77
CA LEU A 90 -9.62 -16.23 -16.23
C LEU A 90 -10.28 -17.35 -15.41
N ALA A 91 -10.34 -17.20 -14.08
CA ALA A 91 -10.99 -18.18 -13.20
C ALA A 91 -12.50 -18.29 -13.48
N LEU A 92 -13.18 -17.17 -13.75
CA LEU A 92 -14.59 -17.16 -14.11
C LEU A 92 -14.85 -17.81 -15.48
N GLN A 93 -14.00 -17.54 -16.47
CA GLN A 93 -14.14 -18.10 -17.81
C GLN A 93 -13.86 -19.60 -17.84
N THR A 94 -12.80 -20.04 -17.17
CA THR A 94 -12.39 -21.46 -17.15
C THR A 94 -13.23 -22.29 -16.19
N GLY A 95 -13.72 -21.69 -15.10
CA GLY A 95 -14.37 -22.42 -14.01
C GLY A 95 -13.47 -23.45 -13.33
N ALA A 96 -12.15 -23.32 -13.48
CA ALA A 96 -11.16 -24.25 -12.96
C ALA A 96 -11.20 -24.34 -11.43
N PRO A 97 -10.84 -25.51 -10.85
CA PRO A 97 -10.74 -25.65 -9.41
C PRO A 97 -9.57 -24.82 -8.86
N LEU A 98 -9.83 -24.11 -7.76
CA LEU A 98 -8.87 -23.26 -7.06
C LEU A 98 -8.63 -23.73 -5.63
N SER A 99 -7.43 -23.47 -5.11
CA SER A 99 -7.07 -23.68 -3.72
C SER A 99 -7.61 -22.57 -2.81
N THR A 100 -7.62 -22.85 -1.49
CA THR A 100 -8.03 -21.86 -0.48
C THR A 100 -7.16 -20.59 -0.50
N ALA A 101 -5.86 -20.72 -0.81
CA ALA A 101 -4.93 -19.59 -0.88
C ALA A 101 -5.22 -18.71 -2.09
N GLU A 102 -5.41 -19.31 -3.27
CA GLU A 102 -5.75 -18.58 -4.50
C GLU A 102 -7.08 -17.86 -4.36
N VAL A 103 -8.11 -18.52 -3.83
CA VAL A 103 -9.41 -17.88 -3.56
C VAL A 103 -9.27 -16.71 -2.58
N THR A 104 -8.38 -16.81 -1.59
CA THR A 104 -8.13 -15.72 -0.64
C THR A 104 -7.57 -14.49 -1.36
N VAL A 105 -6.64 -14.69 -2.29
CA VAL A 105 -6.07 -13.60 -3.11
C VAL A 105 -7.14 -13.00 -4.03
N LEU A 106 -7.90 -13.83 -4.73
CA LEU A 106 -8.91 -13.39 -5.71
C LEU A 106 -10.09 -12.68 -5.06
N LEU A 107 -10.60 -13.16 -3.91
CA LEU A 107 -11.66 -12.49 -3.13
C LEU A 107 -11.13 -11.32 -2.28
N GLY A 108 -9.81 -11.24 -2.06
CA GLY A 108 -9.21 -10.35 -1.07
C GLY A 108 -9.63 -10.64 0.38
N ALA A 109 -10.15 -11.84 0.66
CA ALA A 109 -10.52 -12.29 2.01
C ALA A 109 -10.48 -13.82 2.08
N ARG A 110 -10.11 -14.34 3.26
CA ARG A 110 -10.08 -15.77 3.51
C ARG A 110 -11.51 -16.30 3.63
N PRO A 111 -11.91 -17.32 2.84
CA PRO A 111 -13.26 -17.84 2.92
C PRO A 111 -13.47 -18.61 4.24
N GLY A 112 -14.45 -18.18 5.04
CA GLY A 112 -14.78 -18.79 6.35
C GLY A 112 -15.93 -19.81 6.32
N ALA A 113 -16.71 -19.83 5.23
CA ALA A 113 -17.89 -20.66 5.07
C ALA A 113 -17.80 -21.49 3.77
N PRO A 114 -18.58 -22.58 3.60
CA PRO A 114 -18.57 -23.37 2.36
C PRO A 114 -19.02 -22.59 1.11
N VAL A 115 -19.75 -21.48 1.30
CA VAL A 115 -20.08 -20.51 0.24
C VAL A 115 -19.78 -19.13 0.80
N VAL A 116 -19.05 -18.30 0.05
CA VAL A 116 -18.72 -16.92 0.43
C VAL A 116 -18.97 -16.02 -0.78
N GLU A 117 -19.66 -14.91 -0.54
CA GLU A 117 -19.95 -13.89 -1.56
C GLU A 117 -19.34 -12.56 -1.15
N ARG A 118 -18.63 -11.92 -2.08
CA ARG A 118 -18.00 -10.60 -1.87
C ARG A 118 -17.78 -9.89 -3.19
N GLY A 119 -18.13 -8.61 -3.27
CA GLY A 119 -17.81 -7.77 -4.43
C GLY A 119 -18.34 -8.32 -5.76
N GLY A 120 -19.51 -8.99 -5.75
CA GLY A 120 -20.09 -9.62 -6.93
C GLY A 120 -19.44 -10.95 -7.35
N LEU A 121 -18.52 -11.49 -6.56
CA LEU A 121 -17.95 -12.83 -6.74
C LEU A 121 -18.52 -13.79 -5.69
N ARG A 122 -18.75 -15.03 -6.09
CA ARG A 122 -19.19 -16.14 -5.25
C ARG A 122 -18.17 -17.26 -5.33
N ALA A 123 -17.56 -17.61 -4.21
CA ALA A 123 -16.72 -18.80 -4.08
C ALA A 123 -17.49 -19.93 -3.38
N ARG A 124 -17.51 -21.11 -3.99
CA ARG A 124 -18.13 -22.31 -3.44
C ARG A 124 -17.09 -23.40 -3.24
N ARG A 125 -17.03 -23.98 -2.04
CA ARG A 125 -16.17 -25.12 -1.72
C ARG A 125 -16.76 -26.39 -2.32
N LEU A 126 -15.98 -27.07 -3.15
CA LEU A 126 -16.32 -28.38 -3.72
C LEU A 126 -15.76 -29.52 -2.86
N SER A 127 -14.55 -29.34 -2.31
CA SER A 127 -13.89 -30.28 -1.39
C SER A 127 -12.86 -29.54 -0.52
N ARG A 128 -12.10 -30.28 0.31
CA ARG A 128 -10.98 -29.70 1.08
C ARG A 128 -9.99 -29.06 0.12
N ASN A 129 -9.74 -27.76 0.29
CA ASN A 129 -8.84 -26.98 -0.56
C ASN A 129 -9.22 -26.98 -2.06
N VAL A 130 -10.48 -27.26 -2.40
CA VAL A 130 -10.97 -27.19 -3.78
C VAL A 130 -12.20 -26.30 -3.81
N TRP A 131 -12.10 -25.20 -4.53
CA TRP A 131 -13.10 -24.15 -4.64
C TRP A 131 -13.39 -23.84 -6.10
N LYS A 132 -14.60 -23.36 -6.36
CA LYS A 132 -14.99 -22.81 -7.65
C LYS A 132 -15.42 -21.36 -7.48
N LEU A 133 -14.85 -20.48 -8.30
CA LEU A 133 -15.25 -19.07 -8.36
C LEU A 133 -16.34 -18.90 -9.44
N THR A 134 -17.36 -18.12 -9.11
CA THR A 134 -18.50 -17.80 -9.98
C THR A 134 -18.88 -16.34 -9.79
N LYS A 135 -19.61 -15.76 -10.74
CA LYS A 135 -20.21 -14.45 -10.55
C LYS A 135 -21.41 -14.61 -9.59
N ALA A 136 -21.55 -13.70 -8.64
CA ALA A 136 -22.72 -13.68 -7.76
C ALA A 136 -23.95 -13.36 -8.61
N ASP A 137 -25.02 -14.13 -8.41
CA ASP A 137 -26.24 -14.00 -9.19
C ASP A 137 -26.94 -12.70 -8.80
N SER A 138 -27.13 -11.77 -9.75
CA SER A 138 -27.78 -10.47 -9.50
C SER A 138 -29.30 -10.59 -9.35
N SER A 139 -29.86 -11.79 -9.45
CA SER A 139 -31.31 -12.04 -9.43
C SER A 139 -31.95 -12.02 -8.03
N SER A 140 -31.16 -11.91 -6.95
CA SER A 140 -31.66 -11.97 -5.56
C SER A 140 -31.60 -10.64 -4.79
N SER A 141 -31.13 -9.53 -5.40
CA SER A 141 -31.20 -8.21 -4.76
C SER A 141 -32.58 -7.60 -4.93
N THR A 142 -33.51 -8.06 -4.08
CA THR A 142 -34.82 -7.49 -3.76
C THR A 142 -34.68 -6.08 -3.14
N PHE A 143 -34.05 -5.15 -3.85
CA PHE A 143 -33.73 -3.80 -3.36
C PHE A 143 -34.80 -2.76 -3.71
N ASN A 144 -36.05 -3.17 -3.99
CA ASN A 144 -37.07 -2.26 -4.55
C ASN A 144 -38.46 -2.27 -3.89
N ASP A 145 -38.64 -2.87 -2.70
CA ASP A 145 -39.99 -2.99 -2.08
C ASP A 145 -40.23 -2.13 -0.82
N GLY A 146 -39.30 -1.21 -0.51
CA GLY A 146 -39.40 -0.31 0.65
C GLY A 146 -39.95 1.08 0.32
N PHE A 147 -39.73 1.59 -0.89
CA PHE A 147 -39.98 3.02 -1.21
C PHE A 147 -41.34 3.31 -1.85
N ARG A 148 -42.14 2.28 -2.17
CA ARG A 148 -43.43 2.43 -2.89
C ARG A 148 -44.67 2.38 -2.00
N ARG A 149 -44.53 2.22 -0.67
CA ARG A 149 -45.66 2.04 0.27
C ARG A 149 -46.06 3.30 1.05
N ARG A 150 -45.68 4.49 0.58
CA ARG A 150 -46.11 5.76 1.19
C ARG A 150 -46.36 6.82 0.13
N LEU A 151 -47.56 6.78 -0.47
CA LEU A 151 -48.25 7.91 -1.06
C LEU A 151 -49.74 7.77 -0.74
#